data_AF-A0A0A2WTF6-F1
#
_entry.id   AF-A0A0A2WTF6-F1
#
_cell.length_a   1.000
_cell.length_b   1.000
_cell.length_c   1.000
_cell.angle_alpha   90.00
_cell.angle_beta   90.00
_cell.angle_gamma   90.00
#
_symmetry.space_group_name_H-M   'P 1'
#
loop_
_entity.id
_entity.type
_entity.pdbx_description
1 polymer ?
#
loop_
_entity_poly.entity_id
_entity_poly.type
_entity_poly.pdbx_seq_one_letter_code
_entity_poly.pdbx_strand_id
1 'polypeptide(L)'
;MEFRITLTTEEIVRGLKHYRRIAKQDVLRAPETPNPEVFRRHAEARREVYAKLAEVAEKEGPEAVVQYALELYRSLPFVTGTPEDAYPEIKGQENALENFFLMIGLDPKLRREARKARKPVE
;
A
#
# COMPACT_ATOMS: atom_id res chain seq x y z
N MET A 1 15.91 4.19 12.58
CA MET A 1 14.90 3.44 13.37
C MET A 1 15.16 1.97 13.11
N GLU A 2 15.25 1.14 14.13
CA GLU A 2 15.43 -0.30 13.95
C GLU A 2 14.05 -0.97 13.83
N PHE A 3 13.80 -1.63 12.70
CA PHE A 3 12.54 -2.35 12.47
C PHE A 3 12.76 -3.83 12.77
N ARG A 4 11.91 -4.44 13.60
CA ARG A 4 11.89 -5.91 13.74
C ARG A 4 11.19 -6.51 12.53
N ILE A 5 11.96 -6.77 11.46
CA ILE A 5 11.48 -7.43 10.24
C ILE A 5 12.03 -8.85 10.25
N THR A 6 11.14 -9.85 10.22
CA THR A 6 11.53 -11.27 10.21
C THR A 6 11.61 -11.85 8.80
N LEU A 7 11.10 -11.13 7.79
CA LEU A 7 11.13 -11.55 6.39
C LEU A 7 12.42 -11.10 5.71
N THR A 8 12.96 -11.99 4.88
CA THR A 8 14.05 -11.71 3.97
C THR A 8 13.61 -10.81 2.80
N THR A 9 14.56 -10.18 2.12
CA THR A 9 14.28 -9.43 0.87
C THR A 9 13.52 -10.27 -0.14
N GLU A 10 13.91 -11.53 -0.34
CA GLU A 10 13.27 -12.43 -1.30
C GLU A 10 11.81 -12.72 -0.96
N GLU A 11 11.50 -12.95 0.32
CA GLU A 11 10.13 -13.17 0.79
C GLU A 11 9.27 -11.93 0.62
N ILE A 12 9.79 -10.75 0.96
CA ILE A 12 9.11 -9.47 0.76
C ILE A 12 8.79 -9.26 -0.72
N VAL A 13 9.78 -9.42 -1.59
CA VAL A 13 9.63 -9.25 -3.04
C VAL A 13 8.64 -10.26 -3.62
N ARG A 14 8.68 -11.52 -3.17
CA ARG A 14 7.73 -12.55 -3.58
C ARG A 14 6.30 -12.18 -3.19
N GLY A 15 6.09 -11.72 -1.95
CA GLY A 15 4.79 -11.26 -1.45
C GLY A 15 4.26 -10.06 -2.24
N LEU A 16 5.11 -9.05 -2.47
CA LEU A 16 4.75 -7.87 -3.27
C LEU A 16 4.42 -8.22 -4.73
N LYS A 17 5.16 -9.14 -5.37
CA LYS A 17 4.83 -9.64 -6.71
C LYS A 17 3.48 -10.38 -6.73
N HIS A 18 3.16 -11.11 -5.67
CA HIS A 18 1.85 -11.76 -5.52
C HIS A 18 0.72 -10.73 -5.38
N TYR A 19 0.84 -9.74 -4.49
CA TYR A 19 -0.16 -8.68 -4.34
C TYR A 19 -0.32 -7.82 -5.61
N ARG A 20 0.77 -7.54 -6.33
CA ARG A 20 0.72 -6.85 -7.62
C ARG A 20 -0.05 -7.65 -8.67
N ARG A 21 0.04 -8.98 -8.65
CA ARG A 21 -0.74 -9.86 -9.54
C ARG A 21 -2.23 -9.81 -9.21
N ILE A 22 -2.59 -9.85 -7.93
CA ILE A 22 -3.99 -9.71 -7.49
C ILE A 22 -4.54 -8.34 -7.94
N ALA A 23 -3.80 -7.26 -7.68
CA ALA A 23 -4.22 -5.92 -8.13
C ALA A 23 -4.38 -5.83 -9.66
N LYS A 24 -3.52 -6.51 -10.44
CA LYS A 24 -3.71 -6.63 -11.90
C LYS A 24 -5.01 -7.36 -12.26
N GLN A 25 -5.36 -8.43 -11.55
CA GLN A 25 -6.62 -9.14 -11.77
C GLN A 25 -7.81 -8.23 -11.44
N ASP A 26 -7.73 -7.45 -10.37
CA ASP A 26 -8.77 -6.47 -10.00
C ASP A 26 -8.97 -5.41 -11.11
N VAL A 27 -7.89 -4.92 -11.72
CA VAL A 27 -7.97 -4.03 -12.90
C VAL A 27 -8.71 -4.68 -14.06
N LEU A 28 -8.39 -5.94 -14.38
CA LEU A 28 -9.02 -6.66 -15.49
C LEU A 28 -10.51 -6.94 -15.25
N ARG A 29 -10.91 -7.07 -13.99
CA ARG A 29 -12.30 -7.33 -13.58
C ARG A 29 -13.10 -6.06 -13.30
N ALA A 30 -12.48 -4.88 -13.35
CA ALA A 30 -13.15 -3.61 -13.10
C ALA A 30 -14.43 -3.40 -13.96
N PRO A 31 -14.51 -3.81 -15.24
CA PRO A 31 -15.75 -3.71 -16.03
C PRO A 31 -16.95 -4.49 -15.47
N GLU A 32 -16.72 -5.46 -14.58
CA GLU A 32 -17.75 -6.29 -13.94
C GLU A 32 -18.31 -5.67 -12.65
N THR A 33 -17.81 -4.50 -12.22
CA THR A 33 -18.18 -3.89 -10.94
C THR A 33 -19.22 -2.77 -11.10
N PRO A 34 -19.93 -2.38 -10.03
CA PRO A 34 -20.93 -1.30 -10.09
C PRO A 34 -20.36 0.07 -10.48
N ASN A 35 -19.06 0.32 -10.25
CA ASN A 35 -18.39 1.56 -10.62
C ASN A 35 -17.01 1.27 -11.24
N PRO A 36 -16.97 0.87 -12.53
CA PRO A 36 -15.74 0.35 -13.15
C PRO A 36 -14.54 1.28 -13.05
N GLU A 37 -14.73 2.58 -13.21
CA GLU A 37 -13.64 3.55 -13.18
C GLU A 37 -13.01 3.67 -11.77
N VAL A 38 -13.86 3.73 -10.74
CA VAL A 38 -13.42 3.79 -9.33
C VAL A 38 -12.63 2.53 -8.97
N PHE A 39 -13.16 1.36 -9.32
CA PHE A 39 -12.48 0.08 -9.06
C PHE A 39 -11.16 -0.03 -9.82
N ARG A 40 -11.12 0.40 -11.09
CA ARG A 40 -9.90 0.39 -11.89
C ARG A 40 -8.83 1.28 -11.27
N ARG A 41 -9.14 2.55 -10.97
CA ARG A 41 -8.21 3.53 -10.39
C ARG A 41 -7.67 3.06 -9.03
N HIS A 42 -8.53 2.49 -8.19
CA HIS A 42 -8.13 1.91 -6.91
C HIS A 42 -7.15 0.73 -7.09
N ALA A 43 -7.44 -0.18 -8.02
CA ALA A 43 -6.59 -1.34 -8.29
C ALA A 43 -5.25 -0.97 -8.96
N GLU A 44 -5.24 0.01 -9.86
CA GLU A 44 -4.04 0.57 -10.48
C GLU A 44 -3.13 1.21 -9.43
N ALA A 45 -3.70 2.05 -8.56
CA ALA A 45 -2.98 2.67 -7.45
C ALA A 45 -2.32 1.64 -6.52
N ARG A 46 -3.03 0.56 -6.17
CA ARG A 46 -2.44 -0.56 -5.41
C ARG A 46 -1.26 -1.18 -6.15
N ARG A 47 -1.44 -1.45 -7.44
CA ARG A 47 -0.46 -2.13 -8.29
C ARG A 47 0.83 -1.32 -8.42
N GLU A 48 0.73 0.00 -8.50
CA GLU A 48 1.87 0.93 -8.55
C GLU A 48 2.65 0.93 -7.23
N VAL A 49 1.96 1.03 -6.09
CA VAL A 49 2.61 0.96 -4.78
C VAL A 49 3.37 -0.36 -4.61
N TYR A 50 2.75 -1.50 -4.92
CA TYR A 50 3.43 -2.80 -4.81
C TYR A 50 4.65 -2.91 -5.74
N ALA A 51 4.57 -2.34 -6.94
CA ALA A 51 5.71 -2.31 -7.85
C ALA A 51 6.87 -1.49 -7.27
N LYS A 52 6.55 -0.33 -6.69
CA LYS A 52 7.57 0.55 -6.12
C LYS A 52 8.20 -0.02 -4.85
N LEU A 53 7.40 -0.62 -3.97
CA LEU A 53 7.92 -1.33 -2.79
C LEU A 53 8.83 -2.49 -3.19
N ALA A 54 8.48 -3.24 -4.24
CA ALA A 54 9.31 -4.34 -4.70
C ALA A 54 10.67 -3.83 -5.23
N GLU A 55 10.65 -2.73 -5.99
CA GLU A 55 11.87 -2.08 -6.49
C GLU A 55 12.78 -1.63 -5.33
N VAL A 56 12.23 -0.96 -4.31
CA VAL A 56 13.00 -0.50 -3.15
C VAL A 56 13.55 -1.70 -2.36
N ALA A 57 12.73 -2.74 -2.13
CA ALA A 57 13.18 -3.94 -1.43
C ALA A 57 14.33 -4.63 -2.18
N GLU A 58 14.21 -4.79 -3.51
CA GLU A 58 15.25 -5.41 -4.35
C GLU A 58 16.57 -4.61 -4.35
N LYS A 59 16.50 -3.27 -4.29
CA LYS A 59 17.69 -2.40 -4.37
C LYS A 59 18.34 -2.11 -3.03
N GLU A 60 17.53 -1.90 -2.00
CA GLU A 60 17.96 -1.27 -0.74
C GLU A 60 17.67 -2.16 0.48
N GLY A 61 16.95 -3.26 0.30
CA GLY A 61 16.71 -4.25 1.33
C GLY A 61 15.51 -3.96 2.25
N PRO A 62 15.31 -4.81 3.28
CA PRO A 62 14.07 -4.84 4.06
C PRO A 62 13.81 -3.56 4.87
N GLU A 63 14.82 -3.02 5.56
CA GLU A 63 14.63 -1.82 6.38
C GLU A 63 14.29 -0.59 5.54
N ALA A 64 14.94 -0.44 4.39
CA ALA A 64 14.72 0.68 3.47
C ALA A 64 13.29 0.67 2.91
N VAL A 65 12.77 -0.49 2.49
CA VAL A 65 11.39 -0.57 2.00
C VAL A 65 10.36 -0.27 3.08
N VAL A 66 10.62 -0.63 4.35
CA VAL A 66 9.74 -0.28 5.47
C VAL A 66 9.75 1.21 5.76
N GLN A 67 10.92 1.82 5.79
CA GLN A 67 11.05 3.27 5.95
C GLN A 67 10.32 4.01 4.82
N TYR A 68 10.57 3.61 3.57
CA TYR A 68 9.92 4.16 2.38
C TYR A 68 8.39 4.03 2.47
N ALA A 69 7.88 2.85 2.84
CA ALA A 69 6.44 2.62 2.98
C ALA A 69 5.81 3.51 4.07
N LEU A 70 6.50 3.71 5.20
CA LEU A 70 6.04 4.59 6.28
C LEU A 70 6.03 6.06 5.88
N GLU A 71 7.05 6.52 5.15
CA GLU A 71 7.11 7.88 4.62
C GLU A 71 5.99 8.14 3.62
N LEU A 72 5.82 7.22 2.66
CA LEU A 72 4.73 7.29 1.70
C LEU A 72 3.38 7.32 2.42
N TYR A 73 3.15 6.43 3.39
CA TYR A 73 1.91 6.38 4.15
C TYR A 73 1.61 7.67 4.91
N ARG A 74 2.62 8.28 5.56
CA ARG A 74 2.47 9.57 6.25
C ARG A 74 2.14 10.73 5.30
N SER A 75 2.62 10.64 4.05
CA SER A 75 2.36 11.66 3.03
C SER A 75 0.95 11.60 2.44
N LEU A 76 0.23 10.48 2.60
CA LEU A 76 -1.12 10.34 2.05
C LEU A 76 -2.14 11.19 2.82
N PRO A 77 -3.01 11.93 2.13
CA PRO A 77 -4.16 12.57 2.76
C PRO A 77 -5.04 11.56 3.50
N PHE A 78 -5.56 11.95 4.66
CA PHE A 78 -6.46 11.14 5.47
C PHE A 78 -7.88 11.22 4.91
N VAL A 79 -8.30 10.16 4.21
CA VAL A 79 -9.60 10.09 3.51
C VAL A 79 -10.57 9.10 4.18
N THR A 80 -10.25 8.59 5.37
CA THR A 80 -11.18 7.74 6.13
C THR A 80 -12.45 8.52 6.46
N GLY A 81 -13.62 7.92 6.19
CA GLY A 81 -14.93 8.55 6.43
C GLY A 81 -15.49 9.30 5.22
N THR A 82 -14.74 9.42 4.12
CA THR A 82 -15.25 9.93 2.84
C THR A 82 -16.10 8.87 2.11
N PRO A 83 -17.03 9.27 1.21
CA PRO A 83 -17.83 8.34 0.39
C PRO A 83 -16.98 7.30 -0.32
N GLU A 84 -17.49 6.08 -0.53
CA GLU A 84 -16.72 4.94 -1.04
C GLU A 84 -15.99 5.25 -2.36
N ASP A 85 -16.68 5.90 -3.28
CA ASP A 85 -16.21 6.31 -4.60
C ASP A 85 -15.29 7.54 -4.60
N ALA A 86 -15.19 8.26 -3.49
CA ALA A 86 -14.29 9.39 -3.34
C ALA A 86 -12.82 8.93 -3.19
N TYR A 87 -11.92 9.64 -3.86
CA TYR A 87 -10.47 9.45 -3.80
C TYR A 87 -9.99 8.00 -4.00
N PRO A 88 -10.41 7.32 -5.08
CA PRO A 88 -10.12 5.89 -5.28
C PRO A 88 -8.62 5.59 -5.29
N GLU A 89 -7.79 6.48 -5.83
CA GLU A 89 -6.34 6.30 -5.83
C GLU A 89 -5.73 6.40 -4.44
N ILE A 90 -6.11 7.42 -3.65
CA ILE A 90 -5.58 7.59 -2.29
C ILE A 90 -5.95 6.37 -1.44
N LYS A 91 -7.20 5.91 -1.56
CA LYS A 91 -7.68 4.69 -0.88
C LYS A 91 -6.94 3.45 -1.35
N GLY A 92 -6.65 3.34 -2.66
CA GLY A 92 -5.86 2.25 -3.21
C GLY A 92 -4.42 2.23 -2.70
N GLN A 93 -3.77 3.39 -2.63
CA GLN A 93 -2.42 3.53 -2.07
C GLN A 93 -2.39 3.18 -0.58
N GLU A 94 -3.35 3.71 0.20
CA GLU A 94 -3.53 3.39 1.61
C GLU A 94 -3.75 1.89 1.81
N ASN A 95 -4.63 1.27 1.02
CA ASN A 95 -4.89 -0.17 1.09
C ASN A 95 -3.64 -1.01 0.79
N ALA A 96 -2.85 -0.61 -0.22
CA ALA A 96 -1.62 -1.32 -0.55
C ALA A 96 -0.60 -1.26 0.60
N LEU A 97 -0.43 -0.10 1.22
CA LEU A 97 0.48 0.10 2.34
C LEU A 97 0.02 -0.65 3.59
N GLU A 98 -1.27 -0.63 3.90
CA GLU A 98 -1.83 -1.41 5.02
C GLU A 98 -1.60 -2.91 4.84
N ASN A 99 -1.86 -3.43 3.63
CA ASN A 99 -1.58 -4.84 3.31
C ASN A 99 -0.09 -5.16 3.41
N PHE A 100 0.79 -4.26 2.98
CA PHE A 100 2.23 -4.43 3.12
C PHE A 100 2.66 -4.48 4.59
N PHE A 101 2.15 -3.57 5.44
CA PHE A 101 2.44 -3.55 6.88
C PHE A 101 1.99 -4.83 7.57
N LEU A 102 0.83 -5.37 7.18
CA LEU A 102 0.36 -6.66 7.67
C LEU A 102 1.29 -7.81 7.23
N MET A 103 1.69 -7.82 5.97
CA MET A 103 2.57 -8.85 5.40
C MET A 103 3.91 -8.94 6.15
N ILE A 104 4.53 -7.81 6.48
CA ILE A 104 5.82 -7.77 7.18
C ILE A 104 5.71 -7.87 8.71
N GLY A 105 4.49 -7.91 9.26
CA GLY A 105 4.26 -7.92 10.69
C GLY A 105 4.68 -6.62 11.40
N LEU A 106 4.46 -5.46 10.78
CA LEU A 106 4.86 -4.16 11.34
C LEU A 106 4.19 -3.94 12.71
N ASP A 107 4.95 -3.39 13.67
CA ASP A 107 4.43 -3.04 15.00
C ASP A 107 3.15 -2.18 14.88
N PRO A 108 2.01 -2.63 15.45
CA PRO A 108 0.76 -1.89 15.42
C PRO A 108 0.85 -0.47 15.99
N LYS A 109 1.73 -0.22 16.96
CA LYS A 109 1.98 1.11 17.51
C LYS A 109 2.58 2.02 16.45
N LEU A 110 3.62 1.57 15.75
CA LEU A 110 4.27 2.35 14.72
C LEU A 110 3.32 2.68 13.57
N ARG A 111 2.55 1.67 13.13
CA ARG A 111 1.49 1.86 12.12
C ARG A 111 0.47 2.91 12.55
N ARG A 112 -0.01 2.84 13.80
CA ARG A 112 -0.98 3.80 14.35
C ARG A 112 -0.42 5.22 14.42
N GLU A 113 0.83 5.39 14.85
CA GLU A 113 1.47 6.71 14.91
C GLU A 113 1.67 7.30 13.51
N ALA A 114 2.07 6.48 12.53
CA ALA A 114 2.14 6.92 11.13
C ALA A 114 0.77 7.35 10.58
N ARG A 115 -0.31 6.64 10.95
CA ARG A 115 -1.69 7.01 10.55
C ARG A 115 -2.14 8.34 11.15
N LYS A 116 -1.87 8.56 12.44
CA LYS A 116 -2.22 9.81 13.14
C LYS A 116 -1.53 11.05 12.56
N ALA A 117 -0.37 10.89 11.94
CA ALA A 117 0.38 12.00 11.35
C ALA A 117 -0.24 12.52 10.04
N ARG A 118 -1.18 11.79 9.44
CA ARG A 118 -1.82 12.16 8.17
C ARG A 118 -2.83 13.28 8.39
N LYS A 119 -2.85 14.25 7.49
CA LYS A 119 -3.81 15.37 7.51
C LYS A 119 -5.04 15.03 6.65
N PRO A 120 -6.26 15.48 7.03
CA PRO A 120 -7.44 15.33 6.19
C PRO A 120 -7.26 15.95 4.81
N VAL A 121 -8.02 15.48 3.82
CA VAL A 121 -8.24 16.25 2.59
C VAL A 121 -8.97 17.55 2.94
N GLU A 122 -8.50 18.68 2.38
CA GLU A 122 -9.16 20.00 2.46
C GLU A 122 -10.45 20.06 1.62
#